data_AF-A0A349K2Q6-F1
#
_entry.id   AF-A0A349K2Q6-F1
#
_cell.length_a   1.000
_cell.length_b   1.000
_cell.length_c   1.000
_cell.angle_alpha   90.00
_cell.angle_beta   90.00
_cell.angle_gamma   90.00
#
_symmetry.space_group_name_H-M   'P 1'
#
loop_
_entity.id
_entity.type
_entity.pdbx_description
1 polymer ?
#
loop_
_entity_poly.entity_id
_entity_poly.type
_entity_poly.pdbx_seq_one_letter_code
_entity_poly.pdbx_strand_id
1 'polypeptide(L)'
;WENEKRAKVFIKKAGELKEHASEQNRRYIDAQANYLDGEPKDAKKRKQELIDDLESIIQDYPDDLEARAFLCVRLWQFGRSGLPIHSHQAVDAILQQIFAVNPRHPAHHYRIHLWDNKKAKVALDSAAKLGHTASGIAHMWHMPGHI
;
A
#
# COMPACT_ATOMS: atom_id res chain seq x y z
N TRP A 1 -3.63 -11.86 7.28
CA TRP A 1 -2.70 -10.78 6.88
C TRP A 1 -3.13 -9.46 7.48
N GLU A 2 -4.43 -9.19 7.62
CA GLU A 2 -4.89 -8.09 8.47
C GLU A 2 -5.20 -8.57 9.90
N ASN A 3 -4.59 -7.92 10.90
CA ASN A 3 -4.94 -8.09 12.31
C ASN A 3 -5.81 -6.90 12.72
N GLU A 4 -7.09 -6.95 12.36
CA GLU A 4 -8.03 -5.84 12.54
C GLU A 4 -8.13 -5.40 14.00
N LYS A 5 -8.17 -6.36 14.94
CA LYS A 5 -8.19 -6.08 16.38
C LYS A 5 -7.02 -5.19 16.80
N ARG A 6 -5.80 -5.52 16.34
CA ARG A 6 -4.61 -4.72 16.63
C ARG A 6 -4.58 -3.41 15.87
N ALA A 7 -5.04 -3.39 14.61
CA ALA A 7 -5.14 -2.17 13.80
C ALA A 7 -6.06 -1.14 14.45
N LYS A 8 -7.23 -1.56 14.96
CA LYS A 8 -8.17 -0.69 15.69
C LYS A 8 -7.56 -0.06 16.93
N VAL A 9 -6.72 -0.79 17.67
CA VAL A 9 -6.00 -0.24 18.84
C VAL A 9 -5.01 0.85 18.41
N PHE A 10 -4.22 0.61 17.37
CA PHE A 10 -3.24 1.59 16.92
C PHE A 10 -3.86 2.82 16.28
N ILE A 11 -4.90 2.66 15.46
CA ILE A 11 -5.52 3.81 14.80
C ILE A 11 -6.24 4.70 15.81
N LYS A 12 -6.85 4.11 16.85
CA LYS A 12 -7.39 4.88 17.98
C LYS A 12 -6.29 5.71 18.65
N LYS A 13 -5.13 5.10 18.93
CA LYS A 13 -4.02 5.82 19.56
C LYS A 13 -3.46 6.92 18.65
N ALA A 14 -3.41 6.69 17.34
CA ALA A 14 -3.00 7.70 16.38
C ALA A 14 -4.00 8.89 16.35
N GLY A 15 -5.30 8.60 16.44
CA GLY A 15 -6.35 9.62 16.57
C GLY A 15 -6.16 10.53 17.80
N GLU A 16 -5.79 9.96 18.95
CA GLU A 16 -5.47 10.73 20.17
C GLU A 16 -4.26 11.66 20.01
N LEU A 17 -3.31 11.33 19.14
CA LEU A 17 -2.08 12.10 18.89
C LEU A 17 -2.16 12.98 17.64
N LYS A 18 -3.30 12.95 16.94
CA LYS A 18 -3.49 13.55 15.61
C LYS A 18 -3.20 15.05 15.58
N GLU A 19 -3.46 15.77 16.66
CA GLU A 19 -3.19 17.20 16.75
C GLU A 19 -1.69 17.56 16.66
N HIS A 20 -0.79 16.62 16.97
CA HIS A 20 0.65 16.83 16.86
C HIS A 20 1.22 16.44 15.49
N ALA A 21 0.41 15.83 14.62
CA ALA A 21 0.83 15.40 13.29
C ALA A 21 0.74 16.55 12.27
N SER A 22 1.60 16.49 11.23
CA SER A 22 1.48 17.32 10.04
C SER A 22 0.14 17.08 9.33
N GLU A 23 -0.32 18.04 8.52
CA GLU A 23 -1.58 17.90 7.79
C GLU A 23 -1.64 16.60 6.96
N GLN A 24 -0.58 16.31 6.21
CA GLN A 24 -0.40 15.06 5.47
C GLN A 24 -0.58 13.81 6.35
N ASN A 25 0.07 13.76 7.51
CA ASN A 25 -0.05 12.63 8.42
C ASN A 25 -1.45 12.52 9.06
N ARG A 26 -2.13 13.65 9.28
CA ARG A 26 -3.53 13.65 9.75
C ARG A 26 -4.45 12.99 8.72
N ARG A 27 -4.23 13.21 7.42
CA ARG A 27 -5.01 12.59 6.34
C ARG A 27 -4.85 11.07 6.31
N TYR A 28 -3.64 10.55 6.51
CA TYR A 28 -3.45 9.09 6.66
C TYR A 28 -4.18 8.50 7.86
N ILE A 29 -4.13 9.20 9.01
CA ILE A 29 -4.83 8.79 10.21
C ILE A 29 -6.33 8.74 9.95
N ASP A 30 -6.89 9.76 9.29
CA ASP A 30 -8.32 9.82 8.97
C ASP A 30 -8.74 8.72 8.00
N ALA A 31 -8.01 8.56 6.89
CA ALA A 31 -8.30 7.54 5.90
C ALA A 31 -8.32 6.14 6.54
N GLN A 32 -7.32 5.83 7.36
CA GLN A 32 -7.22 4.54 8.03
C GLN A 32 -8.23 4.37 9.17
N ALA A 33 -8.65 5.46 9.83
CA ALA A 33 -9.71 5.44 10.84
C ALA A 33 -11.08 5.18 10.20
N ASN A 34 -11.42 5.90 9.13
CA ASN A 34 -12.64 5.72 8.35
C ASN A 34 -12.75 4.28 7.83
N TYR A 35 -11.67 3.72 7.25
CA TYR A 35 -11.68 2.32 6.80
C TYR A 35 -12.00 1.30 7.92
N LEU A 36 -11.61 1.61 9.17
CA LEU A 36 -11.71 0.70 10.31
C LEU A 36 -12.92 0.95 11.23
N ASP A 37 -13.66 2.04 11.06
CA ASP A 37 -14.79 2.39 11.94
C ASP A 37 -16.00 1.44 11.75
N GLY A 38 -16.03 0.71 10.64
CA GLY A 38 -17.05 -0.27 10.30
C GLY A 38 -18.26 0.32 9.58
N GLU A 39 -18.20 1.59 9.17
CA GLU A 39 -19.20 2.27 8.36
C GLU A 39 -18.61 2.76 7.02
N PRO A 40 -19.41 2.79 5.94
CA PRO A 40 -20.68 2.08 5.79
C PRO A 40 -20.50 0.56 5.98
N LYS A 41 -21.53 -0.17 6.41
CA LYS A 41 -21.47 -1.65 6.58
C LYS A 41 -20.96 -2.41 5.35
N ASP A 42 -21.16 -1.86 4.15
CA ASP A 42 -20.61 -2.39 2.91
C ASP A 42 -19.07 -2.30 2.88
N ALA A 43 -18.41 -3.45 2.96
CA ALA A 43 -16.96 -3.56 2.93
C ALA A 43 -16.33 -3.13 1.60
N LYS A 44 -17.04 -3.26 0.47
CA LYS A 44 -16.54 -2.80 -0.83
C LYS A 44 -16.51 -1.28 -0.88
N LYS A 45 -17.54 -0.64 -0.34
CA LYS A 45 -17.61 0.82 -0.27
C LYS A 45 -16.48 1.39 0.62
N ARG A 46 -16.26 0.83 1.83
CA ARG A 46 -15.13 1.24 2.69
C ARG A 46 -13.76 1.09 2.03
N LYS A 47 -13.56 0.01 1.26
CA LYS A 47 -12.32 -0.21 0.51
C LYS A 47 -12.13 0.85 -0.57
N GLN A 48 -13.20 1.20 -1.29
CA GLN A 48 -13.15 2.26 -2.30
C GLN A 48 -12.86 3.61 -1.66
N GLU A 49 -13.50 3.94 -0.54
CA GLU A 49 -13.25 5.20 0.20
C GLU A 49 -11.77 5.31 0.62
N LEU A 50 -11.14 4.23 1.12
CA LEU A 50 -9.70 4.25 1.42
C LEU A 50 -8.82 4.46 0.17
N ILE A 51 -9.24 3.93 -0.98
CA ILE A 51 -8.52 4.16 -2.24
C ILE A 51 -8.64 5.64 -2.63
N ASP A 52 -9.84 6.21 -2.58
CA ASP A 52 -10.11 7.61 -2.91
C ASP A 52 -9.34 8.55 -1.96
N ASP A 53 -9.29 8.23 -0.67
CA ASP A 53 -8.52 8.99 0.33
C ASP A 53 -7.01 8.98 0.01
N LEU A 54 -6.44 7.82 -0.35
CA LEU A 54 -5.03 7.71 -0.72
C LEU A 54 -4.73 8.45 -2.03
N GLU A 55 -5.64 8.42 -3.00
CA GLU A 55 -5.51 9.19 -4.24
C GLU A 55 -5.56 10.69 -3.97
N SER A 56 -6.45 11.16 -3.09
CA SER A 56 -6.49 12.55 -2.67
C SER A 56 -5.18 12.99 -1.99
N ILE A 57 -4.59 12.15 -1.14
CA ILE A 57 -3.27 12.44 -0.55
C ILE A 57 -2.20 12.58 -1.64
N ILE A 58 -2.18 11.71 -2.65
CA ILE A 58 -1.21 11.82 -3.77
C ILE A 58 -1.41 13.12 -4.57
N GLN A 59 -2.66 13.55 -4.76
CA GLN A 59 -2.97 14.79 -5.49
C GLN A 59 -2.48 16.02 -4.73
N ASP A 60 -2.66 16.06 -3.42
CA ASP A 60 -2.24 17.18 -2.56
C ASP A 60 -0.73 17.14 -2.24
N TYR A 61 -0.14 15.94 -2.19
CA TYR A 61 1.26 15.68 -1.83
C TYR A 61 1.93 14.78 -2.89
N PRO A 62 2.16 15.29 -4.12
CA PRO A 62 2.66 14.47 -5.24
C PRO A 62 4.09 13.96 -5.05
N ASP A 63 4.86 14.48 -4.11
CA ASP A 63 6.20 13.98 -3.80
C ASP A 63 6.18 12.85 -2.76
N ASP A 64 5.01 12.54 -2.19
CA ASP A 64 4.86 11.45 -1.24
C ASP A 64 4.93 10.08 -1.93
N LEU A 65 6.07 9.42 -1.78
CA LEU A 65 6.27 8.06 -2.29
C LEU A 65 5.45 7.02 -1.52
N GLU A 66 5.21 7.24 -0.23
CA GLU A 66 4.50 6.29 0.63
C GLU A 66 3.00 6.30 0.31
N ALA A 67 2.42 7.45 -0.06
CA ALA A 67 1.03 7.53 -0.53
C ALA A 67 0.81 6.62 -1.75
N ARG A 68 1.71 6.71 -2.73
CA ARG A 68 1.73 5.83 -3.90
C ARG A 68 1.94 4.37 -3.50
N ALA A 69 2.87 4.09 -2.60
CA ALA A 69 3.18 2.74 -2.14
C ALA A 69 1.97 2.09 -1.45
N PHE A 70 1.29 2.83 -0.57
CA PHE A 70 0.07 2.41 0.10
C PHE A 70 -1.08 2.19 -0.87
N LEU A 71 -1.28 3.08 -1.85
CA LEU A 71 -2.26 2.88 -2.90
C LEU A 71 -2.02 1.55 -3.64
N CYS A 72 -0.80 1.30 -4.08
CA CYS A 72 -0.45 0.08 -4.82
C CYS A 72 -0.70 -1.20 -4.00
N VAL A 73 -0.29 -1.23 -2.72
CA VAL A 73 -0.51 -2.43 -1.89
C VAL A 73 -1.99 -2.60 -1.56
N ARG A 74 -2.75 -1.53 -1.32
CA ARG A 74 -4.20 -1.60 -1.06
C ARG A 74 -4.96 -2.09 -2.29
N LEU A 75 -4.63 -1.63 -3.49
CA LEU A 75 -5.22 -2.15 -4.73
C LEU A 75 -4.98 -3.65 -4.89
N TRP A 76 -3.76 -4.14 -4.63
CA TRP A 76 -3.48 -5.58 -4.67
C TRP A 76 -4.26 -6.37 -3.61
N GLN A 77 -4.23 -5.90 -2.37
CA GLN A 77 -4.93 -6.50 -1.23
C GLN A 77 -6.44 -6.57 -1.43
N PHE A 78 -7.04 -5.49 -1.93
CA PHE A 78 -8.47 -5.41 -2.21
C PHE A 78 -8.87 -6.20 -3.46
N GLY A 79 -7.96 -6.33 -4.43
CA GLY A 79 -8.00 -7.28 -5.55
C GLY A 79 -8.37 -8.70 -5.12
N ARG A 80 -7.74 -9.17 -4.03
CA ARG A 80 -7.96 -10.50 -3.46
C ARG A 80 -9.24 -10.62 -2.62
N SER A 81 -9.94 -9.52 -2.38
CA SER A 81 -11.06 -9.45 -1.43
C SER A 81 -12.28 -8.67 -1.97
N GLY A 82 -12.46 -8.64 -3.29
CA GLY A 82 -13.71 -8.23 -3.94
C GLY A 82 -13.67 -6.91 -4.70
N LEU A 83 -12.56 -6.17 -4.70
CA LEU A 83 -12.38 -4.97 -5.54
C LEU A 83 -11.34 -5.26 -6.62
N PRO A 84 -11.74 -5.58 -7.86
CA PRO A 84 -10.80 -6.05 -8.88
C PRO A 84 -9.76 -5.00 -9.26
N ILE A 85 -8.53 -5.45 -9.53
CA ILE A 85 -7.51 -4.60 -10.16
C ILE A 85 -7.86 -4.49 -11.65
N HIS A 86 -8.35 -3.32 -12.05
CA HIS A 86 -8.77 -3.07 -13.44
C HIS A 86 -7.60 -3.00 -14.43
N SER A 87 -6.43 -2.53 -13.99
CA SER A 87 -5.22 -2.47 -14.82
C SER A 87 -3.96 -2.72 -13.99
N HIS A 88 -3.34 -3.88 -14.17
CA HIS A 88 -2.07 -4.19 -13.50
C HIS A 88 -0.95 -3.29 -14.01
N GLN A 89 -1.00 -2.91 -15.29
CA GLN A 89 0.01 -2.02 -15.88
C GLN A 89 -0.06 -0.59 -15.30
N ALA A 90 -1.26 -0.11 -14.97
CA ALA A 90 -1.43 1.19 -14.31
C ALA A 90 -0.85 1.17 -12.89
N VAL A 91 -1.14 0.13 -12.10
CA VAL A 91 -0.55 -0.03 -10.77
C VAL A 91 0.97 -0.17 -10.84
N ASP A 92 1.47 -0.92 -11.83
CA ASP A 92 2.90 -1.07 -12.07
C ASP A 92 3.57 0.25 -12.47
N ALA A 93 2.90 1.11 -13.23
CA ALA A 93 3.41 2.43 -13.59
C ALA A 93 3.57 3.33 -12.35
N ILE A 94 2.64 3.29 -11.39
CA ILE A 94 2.77 4.01 -10.12
C ILE A 94 3.97 3.48 -9.32
N LEU A 95 4.14 2.15 -9.26
CA LEU A 95 5.32 1.54 -8.63
C LEU A 95 6.63 1.98 -9.30
N GLN A 96 6.65 2.05 -10.64
CA GLN A 96 7.82 2.55 -11.39
C GLN A 96 8.14 4.02 -11.09
N GLN A 97 7.13 4.88 -10.85
CA GLN A 97 7.37 6.26 -10.39
C GLN A 97 8.08 6.29 -9.03
N ILE A 98 7.70 5.40 -8.10
CA ILE A 98 8.38 5.26 -6.81
C ILE A 98 9.84 4.87 -7.02
N PHE A 99 10.11 3.87 -7.87
CA PHE A 99 11.47 3.38 -8.09
C PHE A 99 12.35 4.34 -8.90
N ALA A 100 11.75 5.23 -9.70
CA ALA A 100 12.49 6.29 -10.37
C ALA A 100 13.11 7.28 -9.37
N VAL A 101 12.41 7.57 -8.27
CA VAL A 101 12.89 8.46 -7.20
C VAL A 101 13.74 7.70 -6.18
N ASN A 102 13.30 6.51 -5.77
CA ASN A 102 13.99 5.64 -4.83
C ASN A 102 14.11 4.21 -5.39
N PRO A 103 15.19 3.89 -6.13
CA PRO A 103 15.41 2.57 -6.72
C PRO A 103 15.57 1.42 -5.72
N ARG A 104 15.60 1.72 -4.41
CA ARG A 104 15.76 0.76 -3.31
C ARG A 104 14.58 0.79 -2.35
N HIS A 105 13.46 1.36 -2.78
CA HIS A 105 12.24 1.39 -1.97
C HIS A 105 11.73 -0.03 -1.68
N PRO A 106 11.28 -0.32 -0.45
CA PRO A 106 10.65 -1.61 -0.11
C PRO A 106 9.38 -1.95 -0.92
N ALA A 107 8.85 -1.02 -1.72
CA ALA A 107 7.68 -1.24 -2.57
C ALA A 107 7.95 -2.26 -3.70
N HIS A 108 9.21 -2.67 -3.91
CA HIS A 108 9.55 -3.85 -4.70
C HIS A 108 8.77 -5.09 -4.25
N HIS A 109 8.43 -5.20 -2.95
CA HIS A 109 7.53 -6.22 -2.40
C HIS A 109 6.16 -6.20 -3.08
N TYR A 110 5.57 -5.00 -3.20
CA TYR A 110 4.24 -4.82 -3.78
C TYR A 110 4.25 -5.14 -5.28
N ARG A 111 5.34 -4.77 -5.98
CA ARG A 111 5.52 -5.12 -7.39
C ARG A 111 5.64 -6.62 -7.62
N ILE A 112 6.32 -7.36 -6.75
CA ILE A 112 6.37 -8.83 -6.84
C ILE A 112 4.95 -9.40 -6.69
N HIS A 113 4.23 -8.98 -5.65
CA HIS A 113 2.86 -9.45 -5.41
C HIS A 113 1.86 -9.09 -6.52
N LEU A 114 2.06 -7.96 -7.20
CA LEU A 114 1.25 -7.59 -8.35
C LEU A 114 1.41 -8.56 -9.53
N TRP A 115 2.59 -9.17 -9.69
CA TRP A 115 2.94 -9.95 -10.88
C TRP A 115 3.15 -11.46 -10.63
N ASP A 116 3.29 -11.90 -9.37
CA ASP A 116 3.60 -13.29 -8.97
C ASP A 116 2.63 -14.32 -9.58
N ASN A 117 1.34 -14.04 -9.57
CA ASN A 117 0.28 -14.89 -10.11
C ASN A 117 -0.17 -14.47 -11.53
N LYS A 118 0.65 -13.68 -12.23
CA LYS A 118 0.38 -13.17 -13.58
C LYS A 118 1.56 -13.39 -14.51
N LYS A 119 2.36 -12.35 -14.75
CA LYS A 119 3.52 -12.35 -15.65
C LYS A 119 4.77 -12.08 -14.82
N ALA A 120 5.12 -13.05 -13.97
CA ALA A 120 6.18 -12.96 -12.96
C ALA A 120 7.46 -12.31 -13.47
N LYS A 121 7.89 -12.65 -14.70
CA LYS A 121 9.08 -12.06 -15.34
C LYS A 121 9.13 -10.53 -15.39
N VAL A 122 7.98 -9.84 -15.33
CA VAL A 122 7.92 -8.36 -15.25
C VAL A 122 8.57 -7.83 -13.97
N ALA A 123 8.52 -8.60 -12.87
CA ALA A 123 9.04 -8.23 -11.56
C ALA A 123 10.43 -8.81 -11.24
N LEU A 124 11.16 -9.39 -12.21
CA LEU A 124 12.52 -9.94 -11.99
C LEU A 124 13.49 -8.93 -11.37
N ASP A 125 13.48 -7.70 -11.88
CA ASP A 125 14.30 -6.61 -11.32
C ASP A 125 13.93 -6.29 -9.87
N SER A 126 12.63 -6.31 -9.53
CA SER A 126 12.18 -6.15 -8.14
C SER A 126 12.63 -7.30 -7.25
N ALA A 127 12.53 -8.55 -7.74
CA ALA A 127 12.98 -9.74 -7.02
C ALA A 127 14.49 -9.67 -6.70
N ALA A 128 15.32 -9.23 -7.65
CA ALA A 128 16.75 -9.07 -7.43
C ALA A 128 17.08 -8.01 -6.36
N LYS A 129 16.27 -6.95 -6.24
CA LYS A 129 16.52 -5.84 -5.32
C LYS A 129 15.96 -6.05 -3.92
N LEU A 130 14.83 -6.73 -3.79
CA LEU A 130 13.95 -6.67 -2.61
C LEU A 130 14.63 -7.01 -1.29
N GLY A 131 15.37 -8.13 -1.21
CA GLY A 131 15.96 -8.60 0.06
C GLY A 131 16.86 -7.56 0.73
N HIS A 132 17.48 -6.70 -0.08
CA HIS A 132 18.38 -5.66 0.42
C HIS A 132 17.67 -4.33 0.74
N THR A 133 16.38 -4.17 0.43
CA THR A 133 15.61 -2.95 0.74
C THR A 133 15.26 -2.86 2.23
N ALA A 134 15.16 -4.02 2.91
CA ALA A 134 14.97 -4.13 4.36
C ALA A 134 15.49 -5.50 4.85
N SER A 135 16.82 -5.64 4.91
CA SER A 135 17.53 -6.91 5.17
C SER A 135 17.22 -7.55 6.53
N GLY A 136 16.76 -6.78 7.51
CA GLY A 136 16.32 -7.30 8.82
C GLY A 136 14.95 -8.01 8.81
N ILE A 137 14.24 -7.99 7.68
CA ILE A 137 12.89 -8.57 7.57
C ILE A 137 12.96 -9.85 6.72
N ALA A 138 12.85 -11.03 7.35
CA ALA A 138 12.93 -12.32 6.66
C ALA A 138 11.97 -12.45 5.47
N HIS A 139 10.76 -11.86 5.57
CA HIS A 139 9.80 -11.84 4.47
C HIS A 139 10.38 -11.23 3.18
N MET A 140 11.19 -10.18 3.28
CA MET A 140 11.79 -9.52 2.11
C MET A 140 12.78 -10.42 1.36
N TRP A 141 13.38 -11.41 2.04
CA TRP A 141 14.30 -12.39 1.43
C TRP A 141 13.60 -13.57 0.77
N HIS A 142 12.43 -13.94 1.27
CA HIS A 142 11.63 -15.04 0.71
C HIS A 142 10.89 -14.62 -0.56
N MET A 143 10.39 -13.39 -0.60
CA MET A 143 9.55 -12.88 -1.69
C MET A 143 10.12 -13.04 -3.11
N PRO A 144 11.45 -12.94 -3.37
CA PRO A 144 12.03 -13.25 -4.67
C PRO A 144 11.71 -14.66 -5.20
N GLY A 145 11.44 -15.64 -4.33
CA GLY A 145 11.05 -17.00 -4.73
C GLY A 145 9.63 -17.12 -5.32
N HIS A 146 8.86 -16.02 -5.37
CA HIS A 146 7.56 -15.97 -6.04
C HIS A 146 7.66 -15.64 -7.54
N ILE A 147 8.86 -15.27 -8.02
CA ILE A 147 9.12 -14.86 -9.41
C ILE A 147 9.89 -15.94 -10.17
#